data_AF-A0A9Q1K5Q5-F1
#
_entry.id   AF-A0A9Q1K5Q5-F1
#
_cell.length_a   1.000
_cell.length_b   1.000
_cell.length_c   1.000
_cell.angle_alpha   90.00
_cell.angle_beta   90.00
_cell.angle_gamma   90.00
#
_symmetry.space_group_name_H-M   'P 1'
#
loop_
_entity.id
_entity.type
_entity.pdbx_description
1 polymer ?
#
loop_
_entity_poly.entity_id
_entity_poly.type
_entity_poly.pdbx_seq_one_letter_code
_entity_poly.pdbx_strand_id
1 'polypeptide(L)'
;MMMGFVLLKLIVLLLSLSWLNLGLGHRPVGGEQPLEKINILRTTLALHGDASIKASPVLLGLKGEDTEWVDVRLRSASPSVDDWVGVFSPAKFEYCPHLLLSMPLFFLFTLLLLVLASAVRFHSSSCYSATDKKDQPPYICSSPLKPKLKAVSNSVSFANPKAPLYPRLALGKSWNEMTVTWTSGYNIDEAVPLVEWGQSDSTPKQTAAGTLTFSRETLCGMAELLNY
;
A
#
# COMPACT_ATOMS: atom_id res chain seq x y z
N MET A 1 -6.40 -10.57 68.67
CA MET A 1 -6.53 -9.34 67.86
C MET A 1 -5.30 -9.03 67.00
N MET A 2 -4.06 -9.26 67.48
CA MET A 2 -2.81 -8.91 66.76
C MET A 2 -2.52 -9.76 65.50
N MET A 3 -2.93 -11.03 65.47
CA MET A 3 -2.64 -11.96 64.36
C MET A 3 -3.46 -11.68 63.08
N GLY A 4 -4.67 -11.15 63.23
CA GLY A 4 -5.52 -10.78 62.08
C GLY A 4 -5.00 -9.56 61.31
N PHE A 5 -4.39 -8.59 61.99
CA PHE A 5 -3.80 -7.41 61.35
C PHE A 5 -2.56 -7.73 60.53
N VAL A 6 -1.77 -8.73 60.94
CA VAL A 6 -0.59 -9.18 60.19
C VAL A 6 -1.02 -9.91 58.92
N LEU A 7 -2.01 -10.79 59.02
CA LEU A 7 -2.56 -11.52 57.87
C LEU A 7 -3.18 -10.57 56.83
N LEU A 8 -3.91 -9.55 57.27
CA LEU A 8 -4.51 -8.55 56.38
C LEU A 8 -3.45 -7.75 55.61
N LYS A 9 -2.36 -7.34 56.29
CA LYS A 9 -1.25 -6.63 55.62
C LYS A 9 -0.55 -7.49 54.58
N LEU A 10 -0.39 -8.78 54.86
CA LEU A 10 0.22 -9.75 53.94
C LEU A 10 -0.63 -9.96 52.69
N ILE A 11 -1.96 -10.05 52.86
CA ILE A 11 -2.91 -10.17 51.74
C ILE A 11 -2.90 -8.90 50.89
N VAL A 12 -2.89 -7.71 51.51
CA VAL A 12 -2.82 -6.43 50.78
C VAL A 12 -1.49 -6.30 50.02
N LEU A 13 -0.37 -6.76 50.59
CA LEU A 13 0.93 -6.76 49.92
C LEU A 13 0.98 -7.77 48.76
N LEU A 14 0.41 -8.96 48.92
CA LEU A 14 0.31 -9.96 47.86
C LEU A 14 -0.61 -9.49 46.73
N LEU A 15 -1.71 -8.82 47.07
CA LEU A 15 -2.58 -8.18 46.09
C LEU A 15 -1.84 -7.05 45.39
N SER A 16 -1.11 -6.17 46.08
CA SER A 16 -0.35 -5.09 45.40
C SER A 16 0.76 -5.62 44.49
N LEU A 17 1.42 -6.72 44.86
CA LEU A 17 2.42 -7.40 44.02
C LEU A 17 1.79 -8.12 42.81
N SER A 18 0.52 -8.53 42.87
CA SER A 18 -0.23 -9.10 41.73
C SER A 18 -0.49 -8.08 40.61
N TRP A 19 -0.53 -6.78 40.94
CA TRP A 19 -0.60 -5.68 39.95
C TRP A 19 0.78 -5.33 39.36
N LEU A 20 1.86 -5.91 39.89
CA LEU A 20 3.23 -5.83 39.35
C LEU A 20 3.56 -7.00 38.41
N ASN A 21 2.55 -7.60 37.77
CA ASN A 21 2.80 -8.48 36.64
C ASN A 21 3.50 -7.66 35.54
N LEU A 22 4.72 -8.11 35.22
CA LEU A 22 5.60 -7.50 34.25
C LEU A 22 4.84 -7.26 32.94
N GLY A 23 4.61 -5.98 32.63
CA GLY A 23 4.70 -5.53 31.26
C GLY A 23 6.12 -5.81 30.78
N LEU A 24 6.42 -7.06 30.40
CA LEU A 24 7.35 -7.31 29.31
C LEU A 24 6.67 -6.71 28.08
N GLY A 25 6.73 -5.37 28.01
CA GLY A 25 6.39 -4.64 26.82
C GLY A 25 7.13 -5.33 25.70
N HIS A 26 6.36 -5.68 24.66
CA HIS A 26 6.87 -6.00 23.34
C HIS A 26 8.20 -5.28 23.17
N ARG A 27 9.32 -6.01 23.11
CA ARG A 27 10.52 -5.44 22.50
C ARG A 27 10.02 -4.92 21.17
N PRO A 28 10.18 -3.62 20.85
CA PRO A 28 9.93 -3.19 19.50
C PRO A 28 10.87 -4.05 18.68
N VAL A 29 10.32 -4.99 17.91
CA VAL A 29 11.04 -5.59 16.80
C VAL A 29 11.12 -4.46 15.78
N GLY A 30 11.96 -3.48 16.09
CA GLY A 30 12.40 -2.43 15.19
C GLY A 30 13.39 -3.07 14.24
N GLY A 31 12.90 -3.99 13.42
CA GLY A 31 13.55 -4.26 12.16
C GLY A 31 13.22 -3.08 11.26
N GLU A 32 14.24 -2.36 10.80
CA GLU A 32 14.09 -1.46 9.66
C GLU A 32 13.36 -2.22 8.56
N GLN A 33 12.33 -1.61 7.96
CA GLN A 33 11.53 -2.29 6.96
C GLN A 33 12.47 -2.60 5.78
N PRO A 34 12.63 -3.87 5.35
CA PRO A 34 13.62 -4.26 4.34
C PRO A 34 13.50 -3.50 3.00
N LEU A 35 12.30 -2.98 2.70
CA LEU A 35 11.99 -2.18 1.52
C LEU A 35 12.43 -0.71 1.62
N GLU A 36 12.64 -0.17 2.84
CA GLU A 36 13.14 1.20 3.04
C GLU A 36 14.54 1.41 2.44
N LYS A 37 15.30 0.33 2.26
CA LYS A 37 16.68 0.36 1.73
C LYS A 37 16.76 0.30 0.20
N ILE A 38 15.63 0.16 -0.50
CA ILE A 38 15.61 0.13 -1.97
C ILE A 38 15.78 1.54 -2.51
N ASN A 39 16.94 1.81 -3.09
CA ASN A 39 17.16 3.05 -3.81
C ASN A 39 16.66 2.94 -5.26
N ILE A 40 15.33 3.09 -5.46
CA ILE A 40 14.69 3.05 -6.79
C ILE A 40 15.32 4.06 -7.75
N LEU A 41 15.77 5.22 -7.26
CA LEU A 41 16.39 6.26 -8.08
C LEU A 41 17.77 5.86 -8.62
N ARG A 42 18.47 4.94 -7.95
CA ARG A 42 19.76 4.38 -8.40
C ARG A 42 19.60 3.08 -9.19
N THR A 43 18.39 2.76 -9.65
CA THR A 43 18.16 1.59 -10.49
C THR A 43 18.98 1.69 -11.76
N THR A 44 19.67 0.61 -12.14
CA THR A 44 20.36 0.50 -13.43
C THR A 44 19.65 -0.51 -14.32
N LEU A 45 19.67 -0.29 -15.64
CA LEU A 45 19.08 -1.22 -16.59
C LEU A 45 19.98 -2.43 -16.77
N ALA A 46 19.45 -3.63 -16.56
CA ALA A 46 20.16 -4.90 -16.76
C ALA A 46 19.19 -5.96 -17.31
N LEU A 47 18.52 -5.63 -18.42
CA LEU A 47 17.55 -6.51 -19.04
C LEU A 47 18.22 -7.83 -19.44
N HIS A 48 17.54 -8.94 -19.16
CA HIS A 48 18.04 -10.27 -19.47
C HIS A 48 17.02 -11.02 -20.31
N GLY A 49 17.46 -11.63 -21.43
CA GLY A 49 16.54 -12.29 -22.39
C GLY A 49 15.71 -13.42 -21.77
N ASP A 50 16.28 -14.16 -20.83
CA ASP A 50 15.58 -15.23 -20.10
C ASP A 50 14.79 -14.75 -18.87
N ALA A 51 14.86 -13.46 -18.52
CA ALA A 51 14.05 -12.88 -17.47
C ALA A 51 12.76 -12.32 -18.08
N SER A 52 11.61 -12.72 -17.54
CA SER A 52 10.31 -12.25 -18.02
C SER A 52 9.33 -12.12 -16.88
N ILE A 53 8.44 -11.14 -16.96
CA ILE A 53 7.33 -10.98 -16.02
C ILE A 53 6.06 -10.68 -16.83
N LYS A 54 4.96 -11.34 -16.49
CA LYS A 54 3.65 -11.16 -17.14
C LYS A 54 2.56 -11.10 -16.10
N ALA A 55 1.61 -10.20 -16.29
CA ALA A 55 0.47 -9.99 -15.40
C ALA A 55 -0.84 -10.33 -16.12
N SER A 56 -1.75 -11.02 -15.44
CA SER A 56 -3.06 -11.43 -15.96
C SER A 56 -4.12 -11.38 -14.86
N PRO A 57 -5.37 -11.01 -15.16
CA PRO A 57 -5.85 -10.51 -16.45
C PRO A 57 -5.35 -9.09 -16.75
N VAL A 58 -5.48 -8.65 -18.01
CA VAL A 58 -5.03 -7.31 -18.47
C VAL A 58 -6.06 -6.22 -18.11
N LEU A 59 -7.33 -6.61 -17.98
CA LEU A 59 -8.45 -5.72 -17.70
C LEU A 59 -9.16 -6.17 -16.43
N LEU A 60 -9.35 -5.23 -15.50
CA LEU A 60 -9.95 -5.45 -14.18
C LEU A 60 -11.28 -4.68 -14.02
N GLY A 61 -12.08 -5.03 -13.01
CA GLY A 61 -13.27 -4.30 -12.57
C GLY A 61 -14.43 -4.31 -13.56
N LEU A 62 -14.62 -5.42 -14.29
CA LEU A 62 -15.64 -5.50 -15.34
C LEU A 62 -17.09 -5.35 -14.83
N LYS A 63 -17.34 -5.59 -13.53
CA LYS A 63 -18.67 -5.41 -12.91
C LYS A 63 -18.69 -4.25 -11.93
N GLY A 64 -17.72 -3.34 -12.02
CA GLY A 64 -17.59 -2.18 -11.15
C GLY A 64 -16.83 -2.47 -9.84
N GLU A 65 -16.12 -3.59 -9.75
CA GLU A 65 -15.20 -3.85 -8.66
C GLU A 65 -14.07 -2.83 -8.65
N ASP A 66 -13.71 -2.37 -7.46
CA ASP A 66 -12.58 -1.48 -7.20
C ASP A 66 -11.35 -2.21 -6.64
N THR A 67 -11.49 -3.52 -6.44
CA THR A 67 -10.46 -4.43 -5.93
C THR A 67 -10.49 -5.74 -6.69
N GLU A 68 -9.39 -6.12 -7.33
CA GLU A 68 -9.29 -7.39 -8.06
C GLU A 68 -7.92 -8.06 -7.91
N TRP A 69 -7.92 -9.39 -8.08
CA TRP A 69 -6.72 -10.20 -8.05
C TRP A 69 -5.99 -10.18 -9.38
N VAL A 70 -4.68 -9.93 -9.33
CA VAL A 70 -3.79 -10.05 -10.50
C VAL A 70 -2.79 -11.17 -10.27
N ASP A 71 -2.76 -12.14 -11.19
CA ASP A 71 -1.77 -13.21 -11.24
C ASP A 71 -0.50 -12.73 -11.95
N VAL A 72 0.63 -12.82 -11.25
CA VAL A 72 1.95 -12.47 -11.77
C VAL A 72 2.77 -13.73 -12.02
N ARG A 73 3.13 -13.96 -13.29
CA ARG A 73 4.04 -15.03 -13.72
C ARG A 73 5.40 -14.44 -14.00
N LEU A 74 6.40 -14.90 -13.27
CA LEU A 74 7.78 -14.44 -13.39
C LEU A 74 8.71 -15.57 -13.84
N ARG A 75 9.77 -15.23 -14.56
CA ARG A 75 10.88 -16.11 -14.91
C ARG A 75 12.15 -15.33 -14.65
N SER A 76 13.10 -15.91 -13.93
CA SER A 76 14.42 -15.33 -13.69
C SER A 76 15.48 -16.30 -14.22
N ALA A 77 16.48 -15.78 -14.93
CA ALA A 77 17.61 -16.58 -15.39
C ALA A 77 18.50 -17.05 -14.24
N SER A 78 18.55 -16.24 -13.18
CA SER A 78 19.35 -16.44 -11.97
C SER A 78 18.54 -15.90 -10.77
N PRO A 79 17.60 -16.69 -10.24
CA PRO A 79 16.78 -16.27 -9.11
C PRO A 79 17.66 -16.06 -7.89
N SER A 80 17.51 -14.91 -7.25
CA SER A 80 18.16 -14.58 -5.98
C SER A 80 17.10 -14.34 -4.91
N VAL A 81 17.50 -14.63 -3.67
CA VAL A 81 16.79 -14.25 -2.44
C VAL A 81 16.55 -12.73 -2.39
N ASP A 82 17.41 -11.95 -3.04
CA ASP A 82 17.33 -10.49 -3.13
C ASP A 82 16.45 -9.96 -4.27
N ASP A 83 15.90 -10.83 -5.13
CA ASP A 83 15.03 -10.42 -6.23
C ASP A 83 13.65 -10.01 -5.69
N TRP A 84 13.13 -8.85 -6.13
CA TRP A 84 11.82 -8.31 -5.73
C TRP A 84 11.03 -7.81 -6.94
N VAL A 85 9.71 -7.67 -6.77
CA VAL A 85 8.81 -7.14 -7.80
C VAL A 85 8.22 -5.82 -7.30
N GLY A 86 8.41 -4.76 -8.09
CA GLY A 86 7.74 -3.47 -7.88
C GLY A 86 6.46 -3.39 -8.70
N VAL A 87 5.39 -2.88 -8.07
CA VAL A 87 4.17 -2.47 -8.78
C VAL A 87 4.29 -0.97 -9.02
N PHE A 88 3.95 -0.50 -10.23
CA PHE A 88 4.06 0.91 -10.61
C PHE A 88 2.76 1.40 -11.23
N SER A 89 2.32 2.57 -10.77
CA SER A 89 1.21 3.30 -11.36
C SER A 89 1.53 4.78 -11.41
N PRO A 90 1.56 5.41 -12.60
CA PRO A 90 1.17 4.85 -13.90
C PRO A 90 2.08 3.74 -14.43
N ALA A 91 1.54 2.89 -15.31
CA ALA A 91 2.25 1.73 -15.85
C ALA A 91 3.48 2.10 -16.70
N LYS A 92 3.43 3.27 -17.35
CA LYS A 92 4.59 3.87 -18.01
C LYS A 92 5.29 4.79 -16.99
N PHE A 93 6.39 4.31 -16.42
CA PHE A 93 7.29 5.14 -15.63
C PHE A 93 8.43 5.63 -16.53
N GLU A 94 8.74 6.92 -16.46
CA GLU A 94 9.90 7.46 -17.16
C GLU A 94 11.14 7.28 -16.27
N TYR A 95 12.12 6.52 -16.79
CA TYR A 95 13.44 6.47 -16.20
C TYR A 95 14.18 7.75 -16.57
N CYS A 96 14.32 8.68 -15.62
CA CYS A 96 15.02 9.94 -15.85
C CYS A 96 16.51 9.75 -15.51
N PRO A 97 17.42 9.58 -16.49
CA PRO A 97 18.82 9.22 -16.23
C PRO A 97 19.68 10.43 -15.85
N HIS A 98 19.15 11.66 -15.97
CA HIS A 98 19.97 12.87 -15.91
C HIS A 98 19.39 14.05 -15.13
N LEU A 99 18.39 13.80 -14.25
CA LEU A 99 18.04 14.76 -13.20
C LEU A 99 17.87 14.00 -11.89
N LEU A 100 18.67 14.40 -10.90
CA LEU A 100 18.30 14.23 -9.49
C LEU A 100 16.88 14.79 -9.35
N LEU A 101 15.97 13.96 -8.82
CA LEU A 101 14.58 14.28 -8.42
C LEU A 101 13.47 14.06 -9.46
N SER A 102 12.80 12.90 -9.36
CA SER A 102 11.36 12.88 -9.06
C SER A 102 10.83 11.45 -8.93
N MET A 103 10.71 10.96 -7.70
CA MET A 103 9.64 10.03 -7.33
C MET A 103 9.01 10.59 -6.06
N PRO A 104 7.88 11.32 -6.14
CA PRO A 104 7.26 11.90 -4.95
C PRO A 104 6.62 10.80 -4.08
N LEU A 105 6.58 11.02 -2.77
CA LEU A 105 5.82 10.21 -1.81
C LEU A 105 4.33 10.12 -2.18
N PHE A 106 3.80 11.08 -2.97
CA PHE A 106 2.48 10.98 -3.59
C PHE A 106 2.35 9.72 -4.46
N PHE A 107 3.38 9.37 -5.23
CA PHE A 107 3.41 8.12 -5.99
C PHE A 107 3.42 6.90 -5.07
N LEU A 108 4.09 6.97 -3.91
CA LEU A 108 4.05 5.91 -2.89
C LEU A 108 2.65 5.80 -2.25
N PHE A 109 1.95 6.93 -2.04
CA PHE A 109 0.59 6.95 -1.50
C PHE A 109 -0.45 6.49 -2.53
N THR A 110 -0.33 6.91 -3.78
CA THR A 110 -1.12 6.40 -4.92
C THR A 110 -0.81 4.93 -5.19
N LEU A 111 0.45 4.51 -5.07
CA LEU A 111 0.86 3.11 -5.15
C LEU A 111 0.27 2.30 -3.99
N LEU A 112 0.32 2.81 -2.76
CA LEU A 112 -0.28 2.17 -1.59
C LEU A 112 -1.79 2.05 -1.76
N LEU A 113 -2.49 3.12 -2.17
CA LEU A 113 -3.92 3.10 -2.47
C LEU A 113 -4.26 2.15 -3.63
N LEU A 114 -3.46 2.10 -4.69
CA LEU A 114 -3.70 1.17 -5.80
C LEU A 114 -3.38 -0.28 -5.43
N VAL A 115 -2.36 -0.54 -4.61
CA VAL A 115 -2.08 -1.86 -4.05
C VAL A 115 -3.21 -2.28 -3.09
N LEU A 116 -3.82 -1.34 -2.38
CA LEU A 116 -5.05 -1.60 -1.62
C LEU A 116 -6.25 -1.86 -2.56
N ALA A 117 -6.29 -1.21 -3.73
CA ALA A 117 -7.27 -1.41 -4.80
C ALA A 117 -6.97 -2.62 -5.71
N SER A 118 -5.86 -3.33 -5.52
CA SER A 118 -5.53 -4.48 -6.34
C SER A 118 -4.73 -5.46 -5.51
N ALA A 119 -5.38 -6.54 -5.12
CA ALA A 119 -4.71 -7.57 -4.37
C ALA A 119 -3.81 -8.35 -5.35
N VAL A 120 -2.49 -8.23 -5.22
CA VAL A 120 -1.58 -8.95 -6.13
C VAL A 120 -1.33 -10.35 -5.58
N ARG A 121 -1.62 -11.37 -6.40
CA ARG A 121 -1.31 -12.77 -6.11
C ARG A 121 -0.06 -13.15 -6.89
N PHE A 122 1.01 -13.40 -6.16
CA PHE A 122 2.24 -13.96 -6.73
C PHE A 122 2.13 -15.48 -6.75
N HIS A 123 2.12 -16.06 -7.94
CA HIS A 123 2.17 -17.51 -8.08
C HIS A 123 3.62 -17.91 -8.36
N SER A 124 4.38 -18.27 -7.31
CA SER A 124 5.82 -18.57 -7.41
C SER A 124 6.12 -19.97 -7.97
N SER A 125 5.28 -20.53 -8.85
CA SER A 125 5.49 -21.89 -9.38
C SER A 125 6.72 -22.02 -10.30
N SER A 126 7.44 -20.93 -10.55
CA SER A 126 8.64 -20.84 -11.38
C SER A 126 9.88 -20.31 -10.63
N CYS A 127 9.81 -20.05 -9.31
CA CYS A 127 10.98 -19.71 -8.50
C CYS A 127 11.57 -20.98 -7.86
N TYR A 128 12.20 -21.85 -8.64
CA TYR A 128 12.98 -22.95 -8.08
C TYR A 128 14.46 -22.72 -8.36
N SER A 129 15.25 -22.56 -7.30
CA SER A 129 16.70 -22.71 -7.38
C SER A 129 17.01 -24.21 -7.44
N ALA A 130 17.99 -24.62 -8.26
CA ALA A 130 18.36 -26.02 -8.48
C ALA A 130 18.89 -26.74 -7.21
N THR A 131 18.99 -26.04 -6.07
CA THR A 131 19.62 -26.53 -4.84
C THR A 131 18.74 -26.56 -3.58
N ASP A 132 17.46 -26.18 -3.60
CA ASP A 132 16.66 -26.12 -2.35
C ASP A 132 15.66 -27.26 -2.14
N LYS A 133 15.66 -27.79 -0.90
CA LYS A 133 14.70 -28.79 -0.39
C LYS A 133 13.34 -28.13 -0.11
N LYS A 134 12.26 -28.83 -0.46
CA LYS A 134 10.86 -28.36 -0.55
C LYS A 134 10.13 -27.91 0.74
N ASP A 135 10.80 -27.73 1.88
CA ASP A 135 10.12 -27.59 3.19
C ASP A 135 10.44 -26.31 3.99
N GLN A 136 10.87 -25.20 3.37
CA GLN A 136 11.09 -23.93 4.10
C GLN A 136 10.03 -22.85 3.77
N PRO A 137 9.49 -22.15 4.79
CA PRO A 137 8.62 -20.99 4.59
C PRO A 137 9.41 -19.80 4.01
N PRO A 138 8.78 -18.92 3.21
CA PRO A 138 9.48 -17.83 2.54
C PRO A 138 9.97 -16.80 3.56
N TYR A 139 11.28 -16.61 3.61
CA TYR A 139 11.90 -15.47 4.29
C TYR A 139 11.79 -14.24 3.38
N ILE A 140 11.42 -13.09 3.94
CA ILE A 140 11.45 -11.79 3.24
C ILE A 140 12.84 -11.19 3.45
N CYS A 141 13.47 -10.79 2.35
CA CYS A 141 14.91 -10.63 2.26
C CYS A 141 15.35 -9.17 2.23
N SER A 142 16.57 -8.97 2.71
CA SER A 142 17.34 -7.73 2.64
C SER A 142 17.48 -7.27 1.20
N SER A 143 17.08 -6.03 0.89
CA SER A 143 17.12 -5.54 -0.48
C SER A 143 18.46 -4.88 -0.85
N PRO A 144 18.99 -5.08 -2.08
CA PRO A 144 20.23 -4.46 -2.51
C PRO A 144 20.09 -2.94 -2.66
N LEU A 145 21.05 -2.19 -2.11
CA LEU A 145 21.12 -0.72 -2.14
C LEU A 145 21.16 -0.11 -3.55
N LYS A 146 21.40 -0.92 -4.59
CA LYS A 146 21.50 -0.52 -6.01
C LYS A 146 20.73 -1.52 -6.88
N PRO A 147 19.42 -1.34 -7.06
CA PRO A 147 18.60 -2.27 -7.83
C PRO A 147 19.00 -2.33 -9.31
N LYS A 148 18.77 -3.48 -9.93
CA LYS A 148 18.97 -3.72 -11.36
C LYS A 148 17.65 -4.17 -11.98
N LEU A 149 17.16 -3.42 -12.96
CA LEU A 149 15.91 -3.75 -13.66
C LEU A 149 16.17 -4.88 -14.67
N LYS A 150 15.65 -6.08 -14.38
CA LYS A 150 15.84 -7.28 -15.21
C LYS A 150 14.72 -7.52 -16.24
N ALA A 151 13.48 -7.13 -15.94
CA ALA A 151 12.32 -7.33 -16.82
C ALA A 151 11.18 -6.34 -16.49
N VAL A 152 10.30 -6.08 -17.45
CA VAL A 152 9.09 -5.25 -17.30
C VAL A 152 7.88 -6.04 -17.83
N SER A 153 6.72 -5.92 -17.17
CA SER A 153 5.51 -6.65 -17.56
C SER A 153 4.69 -5.91 -18.60
N ASN A 154 3.67 -6.59 -19.13
CA ASN A 154 2.55 -5.89 -19.75
C ASN A 154 1.85 -4.98 -18.74
N SER A 155 1.18 -3.94 -19.24
CA SER A 155 0.30 -3.09 -18.43
C SER A 155 -1.00 -3.81 -18.09
N VAL A 156 -1.59 -3.44 -16.96
CA VAL A 156 -2.91 -3.87 -16.48
C VAL A 156 -3.69 -2.61 -16.09
N SER A 157 -4.99 -2.58 -16.36
CA SER A 157 -5.85 -1.43 -16.04
C SER A 157 -7.25 -1.87 -15.62
N PHE A 158 -7.89 -1.09 -14.76
CA PHE A 158 -9.32 -1.20 -14.54
C PHE A 158 -10.10 -0.73 -15.78
N ALA A 159 -11.30 -1.28 -15.99
CA ALA A 159 -12.20 -0.88 -17.06
C ALA A 159 -12.62 0.59 -16.94
N ASN A 160 -12.77 1.08 -15.70
CA ASN A 160 -12.99 2.49 -15.40
C ASN A 160 -11.97 2.96 -14.35
N PRO A 161 -10.74 3.35 -14.75
CA PRO A 161 -9.72 3.78 -13.81
C PRO A 161 -10.03 5.13 -13.14
N LYS A 162 -11.05 5.86 -13.61
CA LYS A 162 -11.48 7.17 -13.10
C LYS A 162 -12.67 7.07 -12.14
N ALA A 163 -13.18 5.85 -11.88
CA ALA A 163 -14.37 5.62 -11.07
C ALA A 163 -14.30 6.34 -9.70
N PRO A 164 -15.44 6.83 -9.18
CA PRO A 164 -15.50 7.42 -7.84
C PRO A 164 -15.34 6.33 -6.78
N LEU A 165 -14.33 6.46 -5.92
CA LEU A 165 -13.94 5.46 -4.91
C LEU A 165 -13.70 6.08 -3.53
N TYR A 166 -13.70 5.20 -2.52
CA TYR A 166 -13.36 5.50 -1.12
C TYR A 166 -14.17 6.65 -0.50
N PRO A 167 -15.52 6.57 -0.51
CA PRO A 167 -16.35 7.57 0.15
C PRO A 167 -16.04 7.60 1.65
N ARG A 168 -15.87 8.81 2.17
CA ARG A 168 -15.62 9.11 3.58
C ARG A 168 -16.70 10.05 4.08
N LEU A 169 -17.27 9.72 5.24
CA LEU A 169 -18.27 10.55 5.89
C LEU A 169 -17.62 11.40 6.98
N ALA A 170 -18.01 12.66 7.06
CA ALA A 170 -17.64 13.56 8.14
C ALA A 170 -18.80 14.49 8.49
N LEU A 171 -18.91 14.85 9.77
CA LEU A 171 -19.92 15.81 10.21
C LEU A 171 -19.69 17.17 9.52
N GLY A 172 -20.79 17.78 9.09
CA GLY A 172 -20.78 19.10 8.49
C GLY A 172 -20.72 20.22 9.54
N LYS A 173 -21.02 21.44 9.10
CA LYS A 173 -20.96 22.63 9.98
C LYS A 173 -22.06 22.66 11.03
N SER A 174 -23.20 22.02 10.73
CA SER A 174 -24.38 21.98 11.58
C SER A 174 -24.72 20.56 11.97
N TRP A 175 -25.45 20.40 13.09
CA TRP A 175 -25.83 19.08 13.63
C TRP A 175 -26.63 18.21 12.66
N ASN A 176 -27.30 18.83 11.69
CA ASN A 176 -28.11 18.19 10.65
C ASN A 176 -27.41 18.13 9.29
N GLU A 177 -26.09 18.33 9.23
CA GLU A 177 -25.29 18.29 8.01
C GLU A 177 -24.25 17.16 8.08
N MET A 178 -24.16 16.36 7.02
CA MET A 178 -23.12 15.35 6.83
C MET A 178 -22.47 15.59 5.47
N THR A 179 -21.16 15.43 5.41
CA THR A 179 -20.38 15.58 4.18
C THR A 179 -19.94 14.21 3.69
N VAL A 180 -20.00 14.03 2.38
CA VAL A 180 -19.47 12.85 1.69
C VAL A 180 -18.29 13.32 0.84
N THR A 181 -17.12 12.76 1.09
CA THR A 181 -15.92 13.03 0.30
C THR A 181 -15.45 11.75 -0.36
N TRP A 182 -15.24 11.75 -1.67
CA TRP A 182 -14.70 10.61 -2.42
C TRP A 182 -13.56 11.08 -3.33
N THR A 183 -12.89 10.15 -3.98
CA THR A 183 -11.85 10.45 -4.97
C THR A 183 -12.26 9.89 -6.31
N SER A 184 -12.07 10.65 -7.39
CA SER A 184 -12.33 10.18 -8.75
C SER A 184 -11.27 10.72 -9.69
N GLY A 185 -11.14 10.12 -10.87
CA GLY A 185 -10.27 10.65 -11.92
C GLY A 185 -10.91 11.74 -12.76
N TYR A 186 -12.22 11.99 -12.62
CA TYR A 186 -12.94 12.95 -13.45
C TYR A 186 -12.73 14.38 -12.96
N ASN A 187 -12.36 15.26 -13.89
CA ASN A 187 -12.30 16.69 -13.65
C ASN A 187 -13.66 17.36 -13.93
N ILE A 188 -13.84 18.59 -13.46
CA ILE A 188 -15.11 19.33 -13.53
C ILE A 188 -15.56 19.68 -14.96
N ASP A 189 -14.64 19.67 -15.92
CA ASP A 189 -14.89 19.88 -17.35
C ASP A 189 -15.30 18.57 -18.06
N GLU A 190 -15.08 17.42 -17.42
CA GLU A 190 -15.39 16.09 -17.98
C GLU A 190 -16.71 15.53 -17.44
N ALA A 191 -17.02 15.79 -16.16
CA ALA A 191 -18.23 15.29 -15.51
C ALA A 191 -18.71 16.22 -14.38
N VAL A 192 -20.02 16.20 -14.13
CA VAL A 192 -20.64 16.91 -13.00
C VAL A 192 -20.68 15.96 -11.79
N PRO A 193 -19.94 16.24 -10.70
CA PRO A 193 -19.95 15.38 -9.52
C PRO A 193 -21.23 15.60 -8.72
N LEU A 194 -21.92 14.51 -8.39
CA LEU A 194 -23.19 14.54 -7.66
C LEU A 194 -23.26 13.39 -6.65
N VAL A 195 -23.98 13.63 -5.56
CA VAL A 195 -24.38 12.61 -4.59
C VAL A 195 -25.88 12.42 -4.71
N GLU A 196 -26.31 11.18 -4.90
CA GLU A 196 -27.70 10.78 -4.79
C GLU A 196 -27.93 10.19 -3.39
N TRP A 197 -28.89 10.76 -2.64
CA TRP A 197 -29.14 10.40 -1.25
C TRP A 197 -30.60 10.58 -0.84
N GLY A 198 -31.04 9.83 0.17
CA GLY A 198 -32.41 9.88 0.69
C GLY A 198 -32.62 8.85 1.79
N GLN A 199 -33.78 8.87 2.44
CA GLN A 199 -34.22 7.72 3.24
C GLN A 199 -34.49 6.53 2.31
N SER A 200 -34.29 5.31 2.81
CA SER A 200 -34.32 4.08 2.00
C SER A 200 -35.63 3.84 1.23
N ASP A 201 -36.73 4.43 1.68
CA ASP A 201 -38.10 4.32 1.17
C ASP A 201 -38.59 5.60 0.49
N SER A 202 -37.75 6.63 0.38
CA SER A 202 -38.07 7.92 -0.21
C SER A 202 -37.48 8.08 -1.61
N THR A 203 -38.06 8.98 -2.43
CA THR A 203 -37.45 9.37 -3.69
C THR A 203 -36.09 10.02 -3.42
N PRO A 204 -34.99 9.48 -3.98
CA PRO A 204 -33.67 10.02 -3.72
C PRO A 204 -33.53 11.43 -4.32
N LYS A 205 -32.77 12.27 -3.63
CA LYS A 205 -32.43 13.62 -4.05
C LYS A 205 -30.99 13.64 -4.54
N GLN A 206 -30.73 14.50 -5.52
CA GLN A 206 -29.37 14.73 -6.00
C GLN A 206 -28.85 16.06 -5.48
N THR A 207 -27.59 16.09 -5.06
CA THR A 207 -26.90 17.29 -4.61
C THR A 207 -25.54 17.34 -5.28
N ALA A 208 -25.23 18.47 -5.93
CA ALA A 208 -23.93 18.67 -6.58
C ALA A 208 -22.80 18.75 -5.54
N ALA A 209 -21.61 18.30 -5.91
CA ALA A 209 -20.42 18.38 -5.07
C ALA A 209 -19.40 19.39 -5.63
N GLY A 210 -18.59 19.94 -4.72
CA GLY A 210 -17.40 20.70 -5.09
C GLY A 210 -16.23 19.75 -5.34
N THR A 211 -15.39 20.08 -6.32
CA THR A 211 -14.16 19.33 -6.62
C THR A 211 -12.95 20.15 -6.22
N LEU A 212 -12.02 19.53 -5.50
CA LEU A 212 -10.73 20.10 -5.13
C LEU A 212 -9.62 19.14 -5.57
N THR A 213 -8.51 19.69 -6.05
CA THR A 213 -7.31 18.94 -6.40
C THR A 213 -6.08 19.78 -6.08
N PHE A 214 -4.91 19.16 -6.07
CA PHE A 214 -3.63 19.82 -5.85
C PHE A 214 -2.59 19.25 -6.82
N SER A 215 -1.67 20.09 -7.26
CA SER A 215 -0.63 19.73 -8.24
C SER A 215 0.75 19.68 -7.58
N ARG A 216 1.76 19.20 -8.31
CA ARG A 216 3.14 19.11 -7.80
C ARG A 216 3.66 20.46 -7.29
N GLU A 217 3.29 21.55 -7.95
CA GLU A 217 3.73 22.92 -7.64
C GLU A 217 3.15 23.43 -6.32
N THR A 218 2.05 22.84 -5.83
CA THR A 218 1.43 23.21 -4.55
C THR A 218 2.11 22.55 -3.34
N LEU A 219 3.03 21.61 -3.57
CA LEU A 219 3.76 20.93 -2.51
C LEU A 219 4.92 21.80 -2.00
N CYS A 220 5.04 21.93 -0.68
CA CYS A 220 6.00 22.82 -0.02
C CYS A 220 7.48 22.42 -0.15
N GLY A 221 7.78 21.27 -0.75
CA GLY A 221 9.16 20.78 -0.83
C GLY A 221 9.28 19.51 -1.65
N MET A 222 10.53 19.13 -1.91
CA MET A 222 10.81 17.84 -2.52
C MET A 222 10.85 16.75 -1.47
N ALA A 223 10.38 15.56 -1.85
CA ALA A 223 10.57 14.37 -1.04
C ALA A 223 12.06 14.00 -1.07
N GLU A 224 12.81 14.43 -0.06
CA GLU A 224 14.14 13.88 0.21
C GLU A 224 13.95 12.50 0.85
N LEU A 225 14.29 11.45 0.10
CA LEU A 225 14.55 10.15 0.73
C LEU A 225 15.85 10.32 1.50
N LEU A 226 15.76 10.33 2.83
CA LEU A 226 16.91 10.42 3.71
C LEU A 226 17.91 9.32 3.32
N ASN A 227 19.10 9.74 2.89
CA ASN A 227 20.22 8.82 2.69
C ASN A 227 20.65 8.32 4.07
N TYR A 228 20.17 7.15 4.47
CA TYR A 228 20.74 6.36 5.57
C TYR A 228 21.72 5.32 5.02
#